data_AF-A0A9W7PIZ0-F1
#
_entry.id   AF-A0A9W7PIZ0-F1
#
_cell.length_a   1.000
_cell.length_b   1.000
_cell.length_c   1.000
_cell.angle_alpha   90.00
_cell.angle_beta   90.00
_cell.angle_gamma   90.00
#
_symmetry.space_group_name_H-M   'P 1'
#
loop_
_entity.id
_entity.type
_entity.pdbx_description
1 polymer ?
#
loop_
_entity_poly.entity_id
_entity_poly.type
_entity_poly.pdbx_seq_one_letter_code
_entity_poly.pdbx_strand_id
1 'polypeptide(L)'
;MDKLHVLYTVKVKFKGEEAGEKVLKRKHLSKCAKGKVSDQLQFVYDFYSQLYNTNYTEMVGLDMKFISVAEYDELYQEVYE
;
A
#
# COMPACT_ATOMS: atom_id res chain seq x y z
N MET A 1 -0.89 -17.38 -17.20
CA MET A 1 -1.04 -15.91 -17.07
C MET A 1 0.11 -15.41 -16.23
N ASP A 2 0.99 -14.60 -16.79
CA ASP A 2 2.10 -14.00 -16.04
C ASP A 2 1.53 -13.09 -14.96
N LYS A 3 1.82 -13.42 -13.69
CA LYS A 3 1.47 -12.60 -12.53
C LYS A 3 2.67 -11.75 -12.15
N LEU A 4 2.45 -10.45 -12.01
CA LEU A 4 3.40 -9.51 -11.44
C LEU A 4 3.22 -9.48 -9.92
N HIS A 5 4.33 -9.46 -9.19
CA HIS A 5 4.32 -9.30 -7.75
C HIS A 5 4.54 -7.83 -7.43
N VAL A 6 3.68 -7.27 -6.58
CA VAL A 6 3.60 -5.83 -6.35
C VAL A 6 3.61 -5.56 -4.86
N LEU A 7 4.47 -4.62 -4.46
CA LEU A 7 4.47 -4.01 -3.14
C LEU A 7 3.85 -2.61 -3.24
N TYR A 8 2.83 -2.38 -2.41
CA TYR A 8 2.27 -1.07 -2.17
C TYR A 8 2.76 -0.56 -0.82
N THR A 9 3.17 0.71 -0.76
CA THR A 9 3.48 1.40 0.50
C THR A 9 2.51 2.55 0.69
N VAL A 10 1.54 2.34 1.59
CA VAL A 10 0.54 3.34 1.97
C VAL A 10 1.16 4.29 2.99
N LYS A 11 1.07 5.59 2.75
CA LYS A 11 1.56 6.64 3.65
C LYS A 11 0.37 7.31 4.32
N VAL A 12 0.36 7.32 5.65
CA VAL A 12 -0.74 7.85 6.46
C VAL A 12 -0.20 8.83 7.49
N LYS A 13 -0.92 9.93 7.72
CA LYS A 13 -0.66 10.86 8.82
C LYS A 13 -1.86 10.91 9.75
N PHE A 14 -1.61 11.24 11.01
CA PHE A 14 -2.66 11.65 11.94
C PHE A 14 -2.95 13.14 11.75
N LYS A 15 -4.22 13.52 11.90
CA LYS A 15 -4.68 14.91 11.86
C LYS A 15 -4.59 15.52 13.25
N GLY A 16 -4.36 16.84 13.30
CA GLY A 16 -4.30 17.62 14.54
C GLY A 16 -2.89 18.09 14.89
N GLU A 17 -2.80 19.18 15.64
CA GLU A 17 -1.54 19.89 15.95
C GLU A 17 -0.58 19.05 16.82
N GLU A 18 -1.12 18.15 17.65
CA GLU A 18 -0.35 17.27 18.54
C GLU A 18 0.18 16.00 17.85
N ALA A 19 -0.33 15.68 16.66
CA ALA A 19 0.02 14.44 15.95
C ALA A 19 1.48 14.39 15.48
N GLY A 20 2.15 15.55 15.39
CA GLY A 20 3.47 15.70 14.78
C GLY A 20 3.49 15.33 13.30
N GLU A 21 4.57 15.64 12.59
CA GLU A 21 4.69 15.37 11.14
C GLU A 21 4.93 13.89 10.78
N LYS A 22 4.69 12.96 11.72
CA LYS A 22 5.06 11.55 11.53
C LYS A 22 4.16 10.89 10.49
N VAL A 23 4.79 10.36 9.44
CA VAL A 23 4.14 9.55 8.41
C VAL A 23 4.28 8.08 8.75
N LEU A 24 3.17 7.42 9.04
CA LEU A 24 3.11 5.96 9.12
C LEU A 24 3.18 5.36 7.72
N LYS A 25 3.99 4.32 7.56
CA LYS A 25 4.12 3.57 6.31
C LYS A 25 3.59 2.15 6.52
N ARG A 26 2.63 1.74 5.70
CA ARG A 26 2.05 0.39 5.74
C ARG A 26 2.33 -0.33 4.42
N LYS A 27 2.94 -1.51 4.50
CA LYS A 27 3.17 -2.39 3.36
C LYS A 27 1.89 -3.19 3.05
N HIS A 28 1.60 -3.39 1.77
CA HIS A 28 0.56 -4.28 1.27
C HIS A 28 1.12 -5.04 0.07
N LEU A 29 1.09 -6.37 0.11
CA LEU A 29 1.57 -7.21 -0.98
C LEU A 29 0.40 -7.72 -1.82
N SER A 30 0.58 -7.75 -3.14
CA SER A 30 -0.42 -8.30 -4.04
C SER A 30 0.19 -8.97 -5.27
N LYS A 31 -0.61 -9.81 -5.92
CA LYS A 31 -0.30 -10.44 -7.22
C LYS A 31 -1.26 -9.89 -8.26
N CYS A 32 -0.72 -9.29 -9.32
CA CYS A 32 -1.50 -8.63 -10.37
C CYS A 32 -1.31 -9.31 -11.72
N ALA A 33 -2.37 -9.41 -12.54
CA ALA A 33 -2.19 -9.77 -13.95
C ALA A 33 -1.50 -8.62 -14.71
N LYS A 34 -0.63 -8.93 -15.68
CA LYS A 34 0.19 -7.95 -16.42
C LYS A 34 -0.58 -6.78 -17.06
N GLY A 35 -1.84 -6.99 -17.44
CA GLY A 35 -2.72 -5.95 -18.03
C GLY A 35 -3.66 -5.26 -17.04
N LYS A 36 -3.56 -5.56 -15.74
CA LYS A 36 -4.51 -5.09 -14.71
C LYS A 36 -3.87 -4.21 -13.64
N VAL A 37 -2.62 -3.80 -13.85
CA VAL A 37 -1.85 -3.01 -12.88
C VAL A 37 -2.55 -1.69 -12.57
N SER A 38 -3.03 -0.96 -13.59
CA SER A 38 -3.73 0.31 -13.37
C SER A 38 -5.04 0.12 -12.60
N ASP A 39 -5.85 -0.88 -12.98
CA ASP A 39 -7.11 -1.20 -12.29
C ASP A 39 -6.86 -1.57 -10.83
N GLN A 40 -5.82 -2.37 -10.56
CA GLN A 40 -5.45 -2.76 -9.21
C GLN A 40 -4.89 -1.58 -8.40
N LEU A 41 -4.05 -0.74 -8.99
CA LEU A 41 -3.53 0.46 -8.32
C LEU A 41 -4.67 1.38 -7.90
N GLN A 42 -5.65 1.62 -8.78
CA GLN A 42 -6.83 2.42 -8.47
C GLN A 42 -7.65 1.79 -7.34
N PHE A 43 -7.91 0.48 -7.42
CA PHE A 43 -8.62 -0.25 -6.38
C PHE A 43 -7.93 -0.13 -5.00
N VAL A 44 -6.61 -0.32 -4.95
CA VAL A 44 -5.82 -0.22 -3.72
C VAL A 44 -5.85 1.22 -3.19
N TYR A 45 -5.71 2.21 -4.07
CA TYR A 45 -5.80 3.63 -3.70
C TYR A 45 -7.17 3.96 -3.09
N ASP A 46 -8.26 3.55 -3.73
CA ASP A 46 -9.63 3.82 -3.26
C ASP A 46 -9.90 3.13 -1.92
N PHE A 47 -9.51 1.86 -1.79
CA PHE A 47 -9.64 1.11 -0.55
C PHE A 47 -8.93 1.80 0.63
N TYR A 48 -7.67 2.18 0.45
CA TYR A 48 -6.91 2.81 1.52
C TYR A 48 -7.29 4.27 1.77
N SER A 49 -7.74 4.99 0.74
CA SER A 49 -8.32 6.32 0.91
C SER A 49 -9.58 6.26 1.76
N GLN A 50 -10.48 5.30 1.50
CA GLN A 50 -11.67 5.09 2.31
C GLN A 50 -11.32 4.70 3.76
N LEU A 51 -10.32 3.85 3.94
CA LEU A 51 -9.90 3.40 5.26
C LEU A 51 -9.26 4.52 6.10
N TYR A 52 -8.44 5.37 5.49
CA TYR A 52 -7.59 6.32 6.21
C TYR A 52 -8.03 7.77 6.12
N ASN A 53 -8.89 8.18 5.19
CA ASN A 53 -9.41 9.55 5.16
C ASN A 53 -10.58 9.70 6.14
N THR A 54 -10.26 9.66 7.42
CA THR A 54 -11.20 9.78 8.54
C THR A 54 -11.09 11.15 9.20
N ASN A 55 -11.78 11.37 10.33
CA ASN A 55 -11.59 12.58 11.13
C ASN A 55 -10.21 12.63 11.82
N TYR A 56 -9.54 11.49 11.99
CA TYR A 56 -8.29 11.38 12.76
C TYR A 56 -7.06 11.15 11.89
N THR A 57 -7.24 10.67 10.67
CA THR A 57 -6.14 10.30 9.78
C THR A 57 -6.37 10.81 8.37
N GLU A 58 -5.30 10.87 7.59
CA GLU A 58 -5.33 11.11 6.15
C GLU A 58 -4.34 10.20 5.44
N MET A 59 -4.75 9.64 4.30
CA MET A 59 -3.82 9.03 3.38
C MET A 59 -3.12 10.13 2.60
N VAL A 60 -1.79 10.21 2.72
CA VAL A 60 -0.97 11.23 2.07
C VAL A 60 -0.19 10.72 0.87
N GLY A 61 -0.25 9.41 0.61
CA GLY A 61 0.36 8.83 -0.58
C GLY A 61 0.27 7.32 -0.65
N LEU A 62 0.49 6.81 -1.86
CA LEU A 62 0.58 5.39 -2.17
C LEU A 62 1.72 5.21 -3.17
N ASP A 63 2.78 4.52 -2.76
CA ASP A 63 3.84 4.12 -3.67
C ASP A 63 3.59 2.69 -4.16
N MET A 64 3.89 2.40 -5.43
CA MET A 64 3.81 1.07 -6.02
C MET A 64 5.16 0.66 -6.58
N LYS A 65 5.62 -0.54 -6.24
CA LYS A 65 6.86 -1.14 -6.76
C LYS A 65 6.60 -2.57 -7.24
N PHE A 66 7.07 -2.91 -8.44
CA PHE A 66 7.19 -4.29 -8.86
C PHE A 66 8.37 -4.95 -8.15
N ILE A 67 8.14 -6.13 -7.61
CA ILE A 67 9.13 -6.91 -6.89
C ILE A 67 9.26 -8.30 -7.51
N SER A 68 10.39 -8.94 -7.28
CA SER A 68 10.62 -10.32 -7.66
C SER A 68 9.76 -11.28 -6.82
N VAL A 69 9.67 -12.55 -7.25
CA VAL A 69 9.00 -13.60 -6.47
C VAL A 69 9.72 -13.82 -5.14
N ALA A 70 11.06 -13.86 -5.15
CA ALA A 70 11.86 -14.04 -3.93
C ALA A 70 11.62 -12.90 -2.92
N GLU A 71 11.67 -11.64 -3.36
CA GLU A 71 11.35 -10.49 -2.49
C GLU A 71 9.91 -10.55 -1.97
N TYR A 72 8.95 -11.01 -2.78
CA TYR A 72 7.57 -11.15 -2.34
C TYR A 72 7.44 -12.17 -1.21
N ASP A 73 8.07 -13.33 -1.35
CA ASP A 73 7.97 -14.41 -0.37
C ASP A 73 8.65 -14.01 0.96
N GLU A 74 9.80 -13.33 0.91
CA GLU A 74 10.47 -12.76 2.08
C GLU A 74 9.60 -11.72 2.81
N LEU A 75 9.05 -10.75 2.05
CA LEU A 75 8.21 -9.71 2.61
C LEU A 75 6.88 -10.26 3.12
N TYR A 76 6.37 -11.35 2.55
CA TYR A 76 5.12 -11.96 2.98
C TYR A 76 5.24 -12.48 4.42
N GLN A 77 6.36 -13.11 4.75
CA GLN A 77 6.65 -13.54 6.12
C GLN A 77 6.76 -12.34 7.06
N GLU A 78 7.46 -11.26 6.67
CA GLU A 78 7.60 -10.06 7.51
C GLU A 78 6.26 -9.36 7.80
N VAL A 79 5.34 -9.35 6.83
CA VAL A 79 4.12 -8.52 6.88
C VAL A 79 2.92 -9.28 7.45
N TYR A 80 2.85 -10.60 7.28
CA TYR A 80 1.65 -11.39 7.58
C TYR A 80 1.86 -12.59 8.52
N GLU A 81 3.11 -12.98 8.81
CA GLU A 81 3.44 -14.06 9.76
C GLU A 81 4.07 -13.48 11.05
#